data_AF-A0A928VJ29-F1
#
_entry.id   AF-A0A928VJ29-F1
#
_cell.length_a   1.000
_cell.length_b   1.000
_cell.length_c   1.000
_cell.angle_alpha   90.00
_cell.angle_beta   90.00
_cell.angle_gamma   90.00
#
_symmetry.space_group_name_H-M   'P 1'
#
loop_
_entity.id
_entity.type
_entity.pdbx_description
1 polymer ?
#
loop_
_entity_poly.entity_id
_entity_poly.type
_entity_poly.pdbx_seq_one_letter_code
_entity_poly.pdbx_strand_id
1 'polypeptide(L)'
;MTWVDSMGQAKQRVKVENDRGNLRLRWSYAGNRKTLYLKMYDTALARKVAEAKANQIEADLITGNYDPTLAKYCGASPSRNTTIDPVMLFQRFYEYRTHLRSMC
;
A
#
# COMPACT_ATOMS: atom_id res chain seq x y z
N MET A 1 -17.26 13.78 26.14
CA MET A 1 -16.34 14.85 25.69
C MET A 1 -16.21 14.74 24.17
N THR A 2 -17.21 15.28 23.46
CA THR A 2 -17.41 15.13 22.01
C THR A 2 -17.01 16.42 21.33
N TRP A 3 -15.98 16.34 20.49
CA TRP A 3 -15.61 17.40 19.56
C TRP A 3 -16.64 17.41 18.42
N VAL A 4 -17.58 18.35 18.46
CA VAL A 4 -18.46 18.63 17.33
C VAL A 4 -18.11 20.04 16.85
N ASP A 5 -17.30 20.13 15.81
CA ASP A 5 -17.05 21.37 15.09
C ASP A 5 -18.25 21.62 14.14
N SER A 6 -18.81 22.84 14.15
CA SER A 6 -20.09 23.26 13.53
C SER A 6 -20.17 23.26 11.99
N MET A 7 -19.45 22.39 11.31
CA MET A 7 -19.69 22.04 9.90
C MET A 7 -19.52 20.54 9.79
N GLY A 8 -20.59 19.83 9.41
CA GLY A 8 -20.71 18.37 9.43
C GLY A 8 -19.74 17.62 8.51
N GLN A 9 -18.45 17.70 8.81
CA GLN A 9 -17.40 16.82 8.31
C GLN A 9 -16.84 16.09 9.51
N ALA A 10 -17.17 14.80 9.60
CA ALA A 10 -16.53 13.89 10.53
C ALA A 10 -15.01 14.03 10.37
N LYS A 11 -14.34 14.45 11.45
CA LYS A 11 -12.90 14.66 11.45
C LYS A 11 -12.20 13.33 11.21
N GLN A 12 -11.69 13.12 10.01
CA GLN A 12 -10.90 11.95 9.66
C GLN A 12 -9.73 11.82 10.66
N ARG A 13 -9.63 10.65 11.30
CA ARG A 13 -8.53 10.28 12.20
C ARG A 13 -7.23 10.07 11.41
N VAL A 14 -7.34 9.67 10.14
CA VAL A 14 -6.22 9.43 9.24
C VAL A 14 -6.19 10.51 8.16
N LYS A 15 -5.13 11.32 8.18
CA LYS A 15 -4.97 12.43 7.23
C LYS A 15 -4.10 12.02 6.06
N VAL A 16 -4.52 12.40 4.85
CA VAL A 16 -3.71 12.34 3.64
C VAL A 16 -2.92 13.64 3.51
N GLU A 17 -1.60 13.55 3.43
CA GLU A 17 -0.71 14.70 3.25
C GLU A 17 0.21 14.48 2.04
N ASN A 18 0.64 15.57 1.41
CA ASN A 18 1.71 15.54 0.41
C ASN A 18 3.03 15.93 1.10
N ASP A 19 4.05 15.09 0.94
CA ASP A 19 5.41 15.29 1.43
C ASP A 19 6.38 15.23 0.25
N ARG A 20 6.89 16.40 -0.16
CA ARG A 20 7.85 16.54 -1.27
C ARG A 20 7.41 15.84 -2.56
N GLY A 21 6.12 15.95 -2.89
CA GLY A 21 5.51 15.36 -4.09
C GLY A 21 4.99 13.93 -3.89
N ASN A 22 5.26 13.29 -2.75
CA ASN A 22 4.77 11.95 -2.45
C ASN A 22 3.60 11.99 -1.47
N LEU A 23 2.59 11.14 -1.69
CA LEU A 23 1.49 10.99 -0.74
C LEU A 23 1.90 10.16 0.48
N ARG A 24 1.55 10.68 1.67
CA ARG A 24 1.67 9.97 2.95
C ARG A 24 0.36 10.02 3.73
N LEU A 25 0.12 8.99 4.52
CA LEU A 25 -0.96 8.94 5.51
C LEU A 25 -0.38 9.18 6.90
N ARG A 26 -1.02 10.02 7.71
CA ARG A 26 -0.58 10.33 9.07
C ARG A 26 -1.73 10.26 10.05
N TRP A 27 -1.52 9.56 11.16
CA TRP A 27 -2.49 9.41 12.24
C TRP A 27 -1.80 9.10 13.57
N SER A 28 -2.58 9.11 14.65
CA SER A 28 -2.12 8.70 15.98
C SER A 28 -2.83 7.42 16.40
N TYR A 29 -2.07 6.46 16.92
CA TYR A 29 -2.59 5.22 17.48
C TYR A 29 -1.83 4.88 18.76
N ALA A 30 -2.56 4.59 19.84
CA ALA A 30 -2.00 4.25 21.15
C ALA A 30 -0.90 5.23 21.63
N GLY A 31 -1.16 6.55 21.52
CA GLY A 31 -0.22 7.60 21.92
C GLY A 31 0.97 7.83 20.97
N ASN A 32 1.15 7.00 19.94
CA ASN A 32 2.24 7.09 18.99
C ASN A 32 1.79 7.67 17.65
N ARG A 33 2.60 8.55 17.06
CA ARG A 33 2.38 9.07 15.70
C ARG A 33 2.83 8.02 14.69
N LYS A 34 1.94 7.62 13.80
CA LYS A 34 2.19 6.68 12.70
C LYS A 34 2.19 7.43 11.37
N THR A 35 3.02 6.97 10.45
CA THR A 35 3.12 7.51 9.09
C THR A 35 3.31 6.38 8.11
N LEU A 36 2.51 6.36 7.04
CA LEU A 36 2.62 5.42 5.94
C LEU A 36 2.90 6.18 4.65
N TYR A 37 4.03 5.89 4.01
CA TYR A 37 4.38 6.43 2.70
C TYR A 37 3.81 5.54 1.60
N LEU A 38 3.06 6.14 0.67
CA LEU A 38 2.41 5.39 -0.41
C LEU A 38 3.26 5.29 -1.70
N LYS A 39 4.45 5.92 -1.72
CA LYS A 39 5.40 5.95 -2.86
C LYS A 39 4.72 6.26 -4.21
N MET A 40 3.74 7.15 -4.18
CA MET A 40 2.99 7.61 -5.34
C MET A 40 3.01 9.13 -5.39
N TYR A 41 3.16 9.67 -6.60
CA TYR A 41 3.10 11.10 -6.84
C TYR A 41 1.69 11.64 -6.57
N ASP A 42 1.61 12.89 -6.12
CA ASP A 42 0.33 13.58 -5.89
C ASP A 42 -0.39 13.86 -7.22
N THR A 43 -1.19 12.89 -7.63
CA THR A 43 -2.16 12.99 -8.73
C THR A 43 -3.57 12.80 -8.17
N ALA A 44 -4.60 13.30 -8.86
CA ALA A 44 -5.99 13.13 -8.41
C ALA A 44 -6.37 11.65 -8.18
N LEU A 45 -5.91 10.76 -9.05
CA LEU A 45 -6.13 9.31 -8.91
C LEU A 45 -5.38 8.75 -7.69
N ALA A 46 -4.11 9.09 -7.52
CA ALA A 46 -3.32 8.64 -6.37
C ALA A 46 -3.90 9.14 -5.04
N ARG A 47 -4.42 10.38 -5.01
CA ARG A 47 -5.12 10.93 -3.84
C ARG A 47 -6.38 10.13 -3.51
N LYS A 48 -7.17 9.72 -4.50
CA LYS A 48 -8.34 8.84 -4.28
C LYS A 48 -7.95 7.48 -3.71
N VAL A 49 -6.85 6.89 -4.20
CA VAL A 49 -6.31 5.63 -3.63
C VAL A 49 -5.83 5.84 -2.18
N ALA A 50 -5.17 6.97 -1.89
CA ALA A 50 -4.74 7.32 -0.55
C ALA A 50 -5.91 7.51 0.41
N GLU A 51 -6.98 8.19 -0.03
CA GLU A 51 -8.23 8.36 0.72
C GLU A 51 -8.89 7.00 1.03
N ALA A 52 -8.96 6.11 0.04
CA ALA A 52 -9.51 4.77 0.25
C ALA A 52 -8.72 3.97 1.30
N LYS A 53 -7.37 4.05 1.27
CA LYS A 53 -6.51 3.43 2.28
C LYS A 53 -6.66 4.07 3.65
N ALA A 54 -6.83 5.39 3.71
CA ALA A 54 -7.10 6.11 4.97
C ALA A 54 -8.41 5.60 5.61
N ASN A 55 -9.48 5.50 4.81
CA ASN A 55 -10.76 4.97 5.27
C ASN A 55 -10.65 3.52 5.75
N GLN A 56 -9.85 2.69 5.07
CA GLN A 56 -9.60 1.31 5.49
C GLN A 56 -8.92 1.24 6.86
N ILE A 57 -7.90 2.08 7.10
CA ILE A 57 -7.22 2.17 8.39
C ILE A 57 -8.21 2.65 9.47
N GLU A 58 -9.04 3.64 9.17
CA GLU A 58 -10.06 4.13 10.12
C GLU A 58 -11.07 3.05 10.50
N ALA A 59 -11.59 2.31 9.52
CA ALA A 59 -12.49 1.19 9.76
C ALA A 59 -11.83 0.13 10.65
N ASP A 60 -10.59 -0.26 10.34
CA ASP A 60 -9.86 -1.25 11.13
C ASP A 60 -9.55 -0.77 12.56
N LEU A 61 -9.29 0.53 12.75
CA LEU A 61 -9.12 1.14 14.06
C LEU A 61 -10.41 1.11 14.90
N ILE A 62 -11.57 1.21 14.26
CA ILE A 62 -12.88 1.14 14.92
C ILE A 62 -13.23 -0.32 15.27
N THR A 63 -13.01 -1.25 14.34
CA THR A 63 -13.31 -2.68 14.54
C THR A 63 -12.29 -3.40 15.41
N GLY A 64 -11.11 -2.80 15.66
CA GLY A 64 -10.02 -3.44 16.41
C GLY A 64 -9.15 -4.38 15.58
N ASN A 65 -9.32 -4.39 14.26
CA ASN A 65 -8.55 -5.21 13.29
C ASN A 65 -7.34 -4.46 12.71
N TYR A 66 -6.87 -3.42 13.41
CA TYR A 66 -5.76 -2.59 12.97
C TYR A 66 -4.44 -3.36 13.01
N ASP A 67 -3.76 -3.42 11.87
CA ASP A 67 -2.43 -4.02 11.75
C ASP A 67 -1.34 -2.96 12.03
N PRO A 68 -0.65 -3.02 13.18
CA PRO A 68 0.39 -2.05 13.53
C PRO A 68 1.65 -2.16 12.66
N THR A 69 1.84 -3.27 11.95
CA THR A 69 2.99 -3.47 11.03
C THR A 69 2.81 -2.72 9.71
N LEU A 70 1.59 -2.26 9.43
CA LEU A 70 1.17 -1.61 8.18
C LEU A 70 1.30 -2.47 6.93
N ALA A 71 1.64 -3.75 7.05
CA ALA A 71 1.82 -4.66 5.92
C ALA A 71 0.52 -4.80 5.12
N LYS A 72 -0.63 -4.85 5.82
CA LYS A 72 -1.97 -4.88 5.21
C LYS A 72 -2.25 -3.67 4.31
N TYR A 73 -1.79 -2.47 4.68
CA TYR A 73 -2.15 -1.21 4.01
C TYR A 73 -1.10 -0.72 3.00
N CYS A 74 0.15 -1.13 3.17
CA CYS A 74 1.22 -0.78 2.24
C CYS A 74 0.91 -1.31 0.83
N GLY A 75 0.08 -2.35 0.72
CA GLY A 75 -0.05 -3.11 -0.51
C GLY A 75 1.27 -3.80 -0.67
N ALA A 76 1.43 -4.93 -0.02
CA ALA A 76 2.43 -5.87 -0.49
C ALA A 76 2.13 -6.05 -1.99
N SER A 77 2.98 -5.50 -2.87
CA SER A 77 3.29 -6.26 -4.06
C SER A 77 3.55 -7.65 -3.49
N PRO A 78 2.76 -8.69 -3.84
CA PRO A 78 3.04 -10.03 -3.33
C PRO A 78 4.53 -10.16 -3.52
N SER A 79 5.29 -10.30 -2.42
CA SER A 79 6.72 -10.19 -2.54
C SER A 79 7.05 -11.22 -3.59
N ARG A 80 7.53 -10.79 -4.76
CA ARG A 80 8.11 -11.69 -5.73
C ARG A 80 9.47 -12.10 -5.17
N ASN A 81 9.49 -12.53 -3.90
CA ASN A 81 10.32 -13.61 -3.42
C ASN A 81 9.77 -14.91 -4.04
N THR A 82 9.52 -14.90 -5.35
CA THR A 82 9.75 -16.09 -6.13
C THR A 82 11.25 -16.23 -6.03
N THR A 83 11.72 -17.09 -5.13
CA THR A 83 13.05 -17.66 -5.26
C THR A 83 13.05 -18.33 -6.62
N ILE A 84 13.49 -17.60 -7.65
CA ILE A 84 13.64 -18.16 -8.99
C ILE A 84 14.86 -19.07 -8.86
N ASP A 85 14.62 -20.37 -8.85
CA ASP A 85 15.71 -21.36 -8.90
C ASP A 85 16.49 -21.14 -10.20
N PRO A 86 17.79 -20.81 -10.14
CA PRO A 86 18.62 -20.60 -11.32
C PRO A 86 18.60 -21.78 -12.29
N VAL A 87 18.45 -23.01 -11.77
CA VAL A 87 18.38 -24.23 -12.58
C VAL A 87 17.10 -24.25 -13.40
N MET A 88 15.96 -23.98 -12.77
CA MET A 88 14.65 -23.92 -13.45
C MET A 88 14.61 -22.80 -14.49
N LEU A 89 15.26 -21.66 -14.22
CA LEU A 89 15.37 -20.56 -15.18
C LEU A 89 16.20 -20.98 -16.42
N PHE A 90 17.33 -21.63 -16.20
CA PHE A 90 18.19 -22.11 -17.27
C PHE A 90 17.54 -23.20 -18.13
N GLN A 91 16.84 -24.15 -17.51
CA GLN A 91 16.10 -25.19 -18.23
C GLN A 91 15.04 -24.58 -19.13
N ARG A 92 14.21 -23.67 -18.61
CA ARG A 92 13.19 -22.97 -19.40
C ARG A 92 13.79 -22.18 -20.57
N PHE A 93 14.94 -21.56 -20.37
CA PHE A 93 15.67 -20.87 -21.44
C PHE A 93 16.17 -21.83 -22.52
N TYR A 94 16.70 -22.98 -22.12
CA TYR A 94 17.17 -24.01 -23.05
C TYR A 94 16.03 -24.55 -23.91
N GLU A 95 14.90 -24.90 -23.29
CA GLU A 95 13.69 -25.38 -23.97
C GLU A 95 13.20 -24.39 -25.03
N TYR A 96 13.16 -23.10 -24.68
CA TYR A 96 12.80 -22.03 -25.61
C TYR A 96 13.76 -21.97 -26.82
N ARG A 97 15.07 -22.07 -26.58
CA ARG A 97 16.06 -22.04 -27.66
C ARG A 97 16.07 -23.31 -28.51
N THR A 98 15.77 -24.48 -27.94
CA THR A 98 15.64 -25.72 -28.69
C THR A 98 14.39 -25.70 -29.57
N HIS A 99 13.28 -25.16 -29.08
CA HIS A 99 12.04 -25.03 -29.85
C HIS A 99 12.21 -24.09 -31.06
N LEU A 100 12.95 -22.99 -30.89
CA LEU A 100 13.30 -22.09 -32.00
C LEU A 100 14.21 -22.75 -33.05
N ARG A 101 14.97 -23.77 -32.68
CA ARG A 101 15.87 -24.50 -33.60
C ARG A 101 15.18 -25.64 -34.33
N SER A 102 14.03 -26.12 -33.86
CA SER A 102 13.26 -27.19 -34.53
C SER A 102 12.15 -26.66 -35.45
N MET A 103 12.08 -25.34 -35.67
CA MET A 103 11.09 -24.66 -36.52
C MET A 103 11.69 -24.04 -37.80
N CYS A 104 12.94 -24.36 -38.15
CA CYS A 104 13.56 -24.05 -39.44
C CYS A 104 13.80 -25.32 -40.25
#